data_AF-A0A524AX33-F1
#
_entry.id   AF-A0A524AX33-F1
#
_cell.length_a   1.000
_cell.length_b   1.000
_cell.length_c   1.000
_cell.angle_alpha   90.00
_cell.angle_beta   90.00
_cell.angle_gamma   90.00
#
_symmetry.space_group_name_H-M   'P 1'
#
loop_
_entity.id
_entity.type
_entity.pdbx_description
1 polymer ?
#
loop_
_entity_poly.entity_id
_entity_poly.type
_entity_poly.pdbx_seq_one_letter_code
_entity_poly.pdbx_strand_id
1 'polypeptide(L)' 'GYEFKIVDMLITNFHLPKSSLLMLVSAFIGRERMMSLYQHAIKNKYRFFSYGDAMLLERQ' A
#
# COMPACT_ATOMS: atom_id res chain seq x y z
N GLY A 1 -10.06 -0.31 -10.99
CA GLY A 1 -9.58 0.61 -9.95
C GLY A 1 -10.76 1.34 -9.36
N TYR A 2 -10.51 2.23 -8.40
CA TYR A 2 -11.50 3.17 -7.88
C TYR A 2 -10.93 4.58 -8.01
N GLU A 3 -11.73 5.53 -8.47
CA GLU A 3 -11.30 6.92 -8.60
C GLU A 3 -11.54 7.66 -7.28
N PHE A 4 -10.46 8.00 -6.58
CA PHE A 4 -10.53 8.70 -5.30
C PHE A 4 -10.84 10.19 -5.53
N LYS A 5 -11.94 10.67 -4.94
CA LYS A 5 -12.45 12.02 -5.17
C LYS A 5 -11.82 13.11 -4.30
N ILE A 6 -11.35 12.76 -3.10
CA ILE A 6 -10.92 13.72 -2.07
C ILE A 6 -9.48 13.47 -1.62
N VAL A 7 -9.05 12.21 -1.56
CA VAL A 7 -7.76 11.83 -0.98
C VAL A 7 -6.69 11.81 -2.06
N ASP A 8 -5.75 12.75 -1.97
CA ASP A 8 -4.58 12.83 -2.86
C ASP A 8 -3.39 11.97 -2.37
N MET A 9 -3.21 11.88 -1.05
CA MET A 9 -2.15 11.12 -0.41
C MET A 9 -2.68 10.24 0.72
N LEU A 10 -2.05 9.08 0.91
CA LEU A 10 -2.39 8.10 1.93
C LEU A 10 -1.14 7.67 2.71
N ILE A 11 -1.19 7.79 4.04
CA ILE A 11 -0.22 7.17 4.94
C ILE A 11 -0.87 5.94 5.57
N THR A 12 -0.25 4.77 5.44
CA THR A 12 -0.78 3.52 5.99
C THR A 12 0.31 2.47 6.22
N ASN A 13 0.00 1.44 7.01
CA ASN A 13 0.93 0.34 7.31
C ASN A 13 1.04 -0.66 6.15
N PHE A 14 2.02 -1.57 6.21
CA PHE A 14 2.06 -2.73 5.32
C PHE A 14 1.05 -3.81 5.74
N HIS A 15 0.11 -4.12 4.86
CA HIS A 15 -1.00 -5.06 5.07
C HIS A 15 -0.72 -6.45 4.50
N LEU A 16 -1.33 -7.49 5.10
CA LEU A 16 -1.20 -8.87 4.64
C LEU A 16 -1.82 -9.13 3.25
N PRO A 17 -1.32 -10.16 2.52
CA PRO A 17 -1.99 -10.71 1.35
C PRO A 17 -3.46 -11.04 1.65
N LYS A 18 -4.34 -10.77 0.68
CA LYS A 18 -5.80 -11.05 0.75
C LYS A 18 -6.57 -10.26 1.81
N SER A 19 -6.03 -9.18 2.35
CA SER A 19 -6.78 -8.26 3.23
C SER A 19 -7.56 -7.21 2.43
N SER A 20 -8.65 -6.69 2.99
CA SER A 20 -9.41 -5.58 2.40
C SER A 20 -8.59 -4.28 2.32
N LEU A 21 -7.68 -4.07 3.26
CA LEU A 21 -6.76 -2.92 3.25
C LEU A 21 -5.74 -3.01 2.12
N LEU A 22 -5.25 -4.21 1.79
CA LEU A 22 -4.42 -4.40 0.61
C LEU A 22 -5.20 -4.08 -0.68
N MET A 23 -6.50 -4.41 -0.73
CA MET A 23 -7.36 -4.05 -1.86
C MET A 23 -7.55 -2.54 -1.96
N LEU A 24 -7.67 -1.81 -0.85
CA LEU A 24 -7.71 -0.35 -0.82
C LEU A 24 -6.41 0.26 -1.35
N VAL A 25 -5.26 -0.23 -0.90
CA VAL A 25 -3.95 0.22 -1.42
C VAL A 25 -3.85 -0.07 -2.92
N SER A 26 -4.23 -1.27 -3.37
CA SER A 26 -4.26 -1.61 -4.80
C SER A 26 -5.18 -0.71 -5.61
N ALA A 27 -6.28 -0.23 -5.03
CA ALA A 27 -7.20 0.68 -5.71
C ALA A 27 -6.62 2.10 -5.78
N PHE A 28 -5.81 2.51 -4.79
CA PHE A 28 -5.24 3.85 -4.65
C PHE A 28 -4.03 4.09 -5.56
N ILE A 29 -3.12 3.12 -5.66
CA ILE A 29 -1.85 3.27 -6.42
C ILE A 29 -1.71 2.33 -7.63
N GLY A 30 -2.73 1.50 -7.89
CA GLY A 30 -2.67 0.46 -8.90
C GLY A 30 -1.94 -0.82 -8.45
N ARG A 31 -2.28 -1.94 -9.10
CA ARG A 31 -1.78 -3.27 -8.72
C ARG A 31 -0.27 -3.42 -8.94
N GLU A 32 0.25 -2.94 -10.07
CA GLU A 32 1.68 -3.10 -10.41
C GLU A 32 2.58 -2.34 -9.44
N ARG A 33 2.24 -1.07 -9.16
CA ARG A 33 2.98 -0.23 -8.22
C ARG A 33 2.94 -0.80 -6.81
N MET A 34 1.78 -1.29 -6.37
CA MET A 34 1.65 -2.01 -5.09
C MET A 34 2.57 -3.24 -5.03
N MET A 35 2.56 -4.09 -6.07
CA MET A 35 3.40 -5.29 -6.08
C MET A 35 4.90 -4.96 -6.03
N SER A 36 5.34 -3.96 -6.80
CA SER A 36 6.73 -3.48 -6.79
C SER A 36 7.14 -2.93 -5.42
N LEU A 37 6.28 -2.11 -4.80
CA LEU A 37 6.51 -1.54 -3.47
C LEU A 37 6.64 -2.64 -2.40
N TYR A 38 5.77 -3.65 -2.42
CA TYR A 38 5.82 -4.76 -1.48
C TYR A 38 7.06 -5.62 -1.67
N GLN A 39 7.48 -5.89 -2.91
CA GLN A 39 8.74 -6.59 -3.20
C GLN A 39 9.95 -5.81 -2.66
N HIS A 40 9.96 -4.49 -2.84
CA HIS A 40 11.01 -3.63 -2.28
C HIS A 40 11.04 -3.73 -0.74
N ALA A 41 9.89 -3.64 -0.08
CA ALA A 41 9.79 -3.72 1.38
C ALA A 41 10.27 -5.08 1.92
N ILE A 42 9.90 -6.17 1.27
CA ILE A 42 10.35 -7.54 1.61
C ILE A 42 11.87 -7.64 1.44
N LYS A 43 12.42 -7.20 0.30
CA LYS A 43 13.87 -7.24 0.01
C LYS A 43 14.68 -6.48 1.07
N ASN A 44 14.16 -5.35 1.54
CA ASN A 44 14.81 -4.49 2.53
C ASN A 44 14.41 -4.81 3.98
N LYS A 45 13.69 -5.92 4.23
CA LYS A 45 13.31 -6.39 5.57
C LYS A 45 12.54 -5.35 6.40
N TYR A 46 11.64 -4.61 5.76
CA TYR A 46 10.70 -3.75 6.46
C TYR A 46 9.84 -4.57 7.42
N ARG A 47 9.40 -3.95 8.50
CA ARG A 47 8.49 -4.55 9.47
C ARG A 47 7.06 -4.36 8.98
N PHE A 48 6.30 -5.45 8.92
CA PHE A 48 4.90 -5.42 8.47
C PHE A 48 3.96 -5.32 9.69
N PHE A 49 2.64 -5.22 9.43
CA PHE A 49 1.56 -5.22 10.43
C PHE A 49 1.37 -3.92 11.22
N SER A 50 0.54 -3.99 12.26
CA SER A 50 0.03 -2.88 13.06
C SER A 50 1.12 -2.01 13.69
N TYR A 51 2.25 -2.61 14.06
CA TYR A 51 3.39 -1.94 14.71
C TYR A 51 4.64 -1.94 13.83
N GLY A 52 4.47 -2.22 12.55
CA GLY A 52 5.54 -2.21 11.56
C GLY A 52 5.87 -0.81 11.08
N ASP A 53 6.50 -0.76 9.92
CA ASP A 53 6.79 0.47 9.20
C ASP A 53 5.56 0.94 8.41
N ALA A 54 5.62 2.17 7.90
CA ALA A 54 4.54 2.80 7.14
C ALA A 54 4.95 3.06 5.70
N MET A 55 3.94 3.32 4.87
CA MET A 55 4.05 3.76 3.48
C MET A 55 3.42 5.13 3.36
N LEU A 56 4.03 6.01 2.58
CA LEU A 56 3.42 7.24 2.07
C LEU A 56 3.15 7.05 0.58
N LEU A 57 1.89 7.20 0.19
CA LEU A 57 1.40 6.90 -1.14
C LEU A 57 0.73 8.14 -1.75
N GLU A 58 0.95 8.36 -3.03
CA GLU A 58 0.25 9.37 -3.85
C GLU A 58 -0.67 8.63 -4.83
N ARG A 59 -1.89 9.14 -5.02
CA ARG A 59 -2.86 8.53 -5.94
C ARG A 59 -2.31 8.46 -7.36
N GLN A 60 -2.64 7.39 -8.07
CA GLN A 60 -2.31 7.24 -9.49
C GLN A 60 -3.17 8.16 -10.38
#